data_AF-A0A1H6EW60-F1
#
_entry.id   AF-A0A1H6EW60-F1
#
_cell.length_a   1.000
_cell.length_b   1.000
_cell.length_c   1.000
_cell.angle_alpha   90.00
_cell.angle_beta   90.00
_cell.angle_gamma   90.00
#
_symmetry.space_group_name_H-M   'P 1'
#
loop_
_entity.id
_entity.type
_entity.pdbx_description
1 polymer ?
#
loop_
_entity_poly.entity_id
_entity_poly.type
_entity_poly.pdbx_seq_one_letter_code
_entity_poly.pdbx_strand_id
1 'polypeptide(L)'
;MGMYPAIPGRSELIVNSPAFEKITVTRSNGKTITINAAGASEANRYVQALKVNGTASTRAWLPEGFSGRLDFTLGAQPSTEFGAKDIPPSFQAGMKPYLVSLDPGATAVEPGGTVTTTLTVQAVGKGGALTWTAEPPPGITVTPAGGTVDVPDNGQAKAQVTVEVGAGVATGFTTVPVEVAGVSAAIRLNVARRGTIEWHQNNAGVGDDTEPGQADFDNGGWSYSAQALAAGARPGGTVTWKDHTFTWPNRKPGEWDNVQAAGQTVDLTAPAGAGTLALLGAGASGDIETGVTITYTDGSTQETKVGFSDWALARDAYPPRFGNEIVLRTPYRLDGGGGRQDINVYVFAVTPIRLDPAKQVKSLTLARPAGAATAHIFAWSFGG
;
A
#
# COMPACT_ATOMS: atom_id res chain seq x y z
N MET A 1 -21.44 18.13 27.24
CA MET A 1 -22.53 19.10 26.99
C MET A 1 -23.87 18.43 26.62
N GLY A 2 -23.89 17.17 26.19
CA GLY A 2 -25.12 16.52 25.71
C GLY A 2 -25.28 16.53 24.19
N MET A 3 -24.21 16.85 23.46
CA MET A 3 -24.14 16.76 22.01
C MET A 3 -22.69 16.57 21.57
N TYR A 4 -22.45 15.90 20.44
CA TYR A 4 -21.11 15.60 19.91
C TYR A 4 -21.05 15.61 18.37
N PRO A 5 -20.05 16.25 17.74
CA PRO A 5 -19.84 16.19 16.30
C PRO A 5 -19.17 14.86 15.92
N ALA A 6 -19.98 13.82 15.72
CA ALA A 6 -19.47 12.46 15.50
C ALA A 6 -18.83 12.23 14.12
N ILE A 7 -19.21 13.03 13.11
CA ILE A 7 -18.69 12.95 11.76
C ILE A 7 -17.96 14.26 11.44
N PRO A 8 -16.64 14.35 11.70
CA PRO A 8 -15.85 15.51 11.33
C PRO A 8 -16.00 15.84 9.84
N GLY A 9 -16.18 17.11 9.50
CA GLY A 9 -16.47 17.58 8.13
C GLY A 9 -17.96 17.76 7.83
N ARG A 10 -18.85 17.26 8.71
CA ARG A 10 -20.29 17.55 8.71
C ARG A 10 -20.68 18.32 9.97
N SER A 11 -21.85 18.96 9.96
CA SER A 11 -22.26 19.85 11.06
C SER A 11 -23.49 19.40 11.84
N GLU A 12 -23.99 18.19 11.57
CA GLU A 12 -24.91 17.48 12.44
C GLU A 12 -24.23 17.13 13.77
N LEU A 13 -25.02 17.14 14.84
CA LEU A 13 -24.54 16.78 16.18
C LEU A 13 -25.34 15.59 16.69
N ILE A 14 -24.65 14.53 17.12
CA ILE A 14 -25.31 13.42 17.81
C ILE A 14 -25.70 13.89 19.21
N VAL A 15 -26.93 13.61 19.62
CA VAL A 15 -27.44 13.89 20.95
C VAL A 15 -26.81 12.92 21.94
N ASN A 16 -26.35 13.45 23.07
CA ASN A 16 -25.81 12.67 24.17
C ASN A 16 -26.41 13.21 25.50
N SER A 17 -26.09 12.58 26.62
CA SER A 17 -26.56 13.03 27.92
C SER A 17 -25.81 14.29 28.40
N PRO A 18 -26.51 15.37 28.80
CA PRO A 18 -25.91 16.51 29.48
C PRO A 18 -25.45 16.14 30.90
N ALA A 19 -24.26 16.61 31.29
CA ALA A 19 -23.72 16.42 32.64
C ALA A 19 -24.08 17.56 33.62
N PHE A 20 -24.65 18.66 33.11
CA PHE A 20 -25.01 19.84 33.89
C PHE A 20 -26.45 20.23 33.61
N GLU A 21 -27.12 20.81 34.60
CA GLU A 21 -28.54 21.15 34.50
C GLU A 21 -28.84 22.26 33.48
N LYS A 22 -27.87 23.13 33.20
CA LYS A 22 -28.00 24.18 32.19
C LYS A 22 -26.65 24.51 31.55
N ILE A 23 -26.64 24.61 30.23
CA ILE A 23 -25.46 24.98 29.44
C ILE A 23 -25.88 26.00 28.41
N THR A 24 -25.09 27.06 28.22
CA THR A 24 -25.28 28.04 27.15
C THR A 24 -23.98 28.15 26.36
N VAL A 25 -24.06 27.92 25.05
CA VAL A 25 -22.93 28.00 24.13
C VAL A 25 -23.17 29.18 23.19
N THR A 26 -22.34 30.22 23.32
CA THR A 26 -22.33 31.36 22.39
C THR A 26 -21.28 31.08 21.31
N ARG A 27 -21.70 31.06 20.04
CA ARG A 27 -20.80 30.84 18.90
C ARG A 27 -20.24 32.18 18.39
N SER A 28 -19.12 32.12 17.65
CA SER A 28 -18.47 33.30 17.08
C SER A 28 -19.36 34.11 16.12
N ASN A 29 -20.38 33.48 15.53
CA ASN A 29 -21.39 34.15 14.70
C ASN A 29 -22.55 34.77 15.49
N GLY A 30 -22.44 34.85 16.82
CA GLY A 30 -23.45 35.43 17.72
C GLY A 30 -24.67 34.54 17.99
N LYS A 31 -24.79 33.37 17.34
CA LYS A 31 -25.88 32.42 17.62
C LYS A 31 -25.61 31.65 18.92
N THR A 32 -26.69 31.29 19.60
CA THR A 32 -26.63 30.58 20.89
C THR A 32 -27.27 29.21 20.81
N ILE A 33 -26.67 28.24 21.50
CA ILE A 33 -27.33 26.99 21.88
C ILE A 33 -27.56 26.99 23.38
N THR A 34 -28.81 26.82 23.81
CA THR A 34 -29.18 26.69 25.22
C THR A 34 -29.65 25.27 25.47
N ILE A 35 -29.04 24.61 26.45
CA ILE A 35 -29.36 23.25 26.87
C ILE A 35 -29.90 23.33 28.28
N ASN A 36 -31.11 22.82 28.50
CA ASN A 36 -31.69 22.63 29.83
C ASN A 36 -31.88 21.14 30.07
N ALA A 37 -31.43 20.66 31.22
CA ALA A 37 -31.43 19.27 31.61
C ALA A 37 -31.61 19.16 33.13
N ALA A 38 -32.72 19.69 33.64
CA ALA A 38 -32.99 19.72 35.08
C ALA A 38 -32.86 18.30 35.68
N GLY A 39 -32.14 18.18 36.81
CA GLY A 39 -31.86 16.90 37.44
C GLY A 39 -30.71 16.09 36.84
N ALA A 40 -29.96 16.65 35.87
CA ALA A 40 -28.75 16.02 35.33
C ALA A 40 -27.77 15.69 36.45
N SER A 41 -27.43 14.41 36.55
CA SER A 41 -26.58 13.87 37.61
C SER A 41 -26.06 12.49 37.20
N GLU A 42 -25.13 11.94 37.97
CA GLU A 42 -24.72 10.54 37.77
C GLU A 42 -25.88 9.56 37.93
N ALA A 43 -26.84 9.85 38.81
CA ALA A 43 -28.01 9.01 38.99
C ALA A 43 -28.97 9.12 37.79
N ASN A 44 -29.20 10.33 37.28
CA ASN A 44 -30.11 10.60 36.15
C ASN A 44 -29.34 10.94 34.87
N ARG A 45 -28.74 9.92 34.26
CA ARG A 45 -27.88 10.08 33.07
C ARG A 45 -28.51 9.65 31.75
N TYR A 46 -29.69 9.04 31.75
CA TYR A 46 -30.29 8.51 30.52
C TYR A 46 -31.32 9.48 29.95
N VAL A 47 -31.17 9.82 28.66
CA VAL A 47 -32.13 10.66 27.94
C VAL A 47 -33.44 9.89 27.75
N GLN A 48 -34.52 10.43 28.32
CA GLN A 48 -35.87 9.90 28.20
C GLN A 48 -36.66 10.59 27.09
N ALA A 49 -36.45 11.90 26.93
CA ALA A 49 -37.08 12.72 25.91
C ALA A 49 -36.25 13.96 25.61
N LEU A 50 -36.46 14.52 24.42
CA LEU A 50 -35.87 15.78 23.99
C LEU A 50 -36.95 16.68 23.39
N LYS A 51 -36.92 17.97 23.73
CA LYS A 51 -37.59 19.02 22.95
C LYS A 51 -36.55 19.89 22.27
N VAL A 52 -36.75 20.14 20.99
CA VAL A 52 -35.93 21.04 20.17
C VAL A 52 -36.76 22.26 19.85
N ASN A 53 -36.34 23.43 20.32
CA ASN A 53 -37.08 24.69 20.21
C ASN A 53 -38.55 24.59 20.69
N GLY A 54 -38.79 23.81 21.76
CA GLY A 54 -40.11 23.60 22.35
C GLY A 54 -40.93 22.47 21.73
N THR A 55 -40.52 21.93 20.58
CA THR A 55 -41.19 20.81 19.91
C THR A 55 -40.58 19.48 20.32
N ALA A 56 -41.40 18.48 20.66
CA ALA A 56 -40.92 17.14 20.97
C ALA A 56 -40.16 16.53 19.77
N SER A 57 -39.01 15.92 20.04
CA SER A 57 -38.17 15.26 19.04
C SER A 57 -37.77 13.89 19.57
N THR A 58 -37.92 12.89 18.71
CA THR A 58 -37.44 11.52 18.92
C THR A 58 -36.06 11.29 18.29
N ARG A 59 -35.54 12.26 17.52
CA ARG A 59 -34.23 12.19 16.86
C ARG A 59 -33.10 12.24 17.88
N ALA A 60 -32.20 11.25 17.81
CA ALA A 60 -30.95 11.23 18.58
C ALA A 60 -29.83 12.08 17.93
N TRP A 61 -30.20 13.07 17.12
CA TRP A 61 -29.27 13.96 16.42
C TRP A 61 -29.93 15.31 16.11
N LEU A 62 -29.10 16.31 15.85
CA LEU A 62 -29.47 17.68 15.51
C LEU A 62 -28.99 18.01 14.10
N PRO A 63 -29.77 18.79 13.33
CA PRO A 63 -29.42 19.13 11.96
C PRO A 63 -28.19 20.04 11.87
N GLU A 64 -27.63 20.10 10.66
CA GLU A 64 -26.51 21.00 10.32
C GLU A 64 -26.77 22.44 10.76
N GLY A 65 -25.75 23.06 11.36
CA GLY A 65 -25.81 24.45 11.79
C GLY A 65 -26.80 24.77 12.91
N PHE A 66 -27.35 23.76 13.61
CA PHE A 66 -28.36 23.95 14.66
C PHE A 66 -27.98 25.08 15.64
N SER A 67 -28.96 25.92 15.97
CA SER A 67 -28.93 26.92 17.03
C SER A 67 -30.30 26.99 17.68
N GLY A 68 -30.37 27.35 18.96
CA GLY A 68 -31.63 27.43 19.70
C GLY A 68 -31.60 26.61 20.98
N ARG A 69 -32.78 26.13 21.38
CA ARG A 69 -33.00 25.53 22.71
C ARG A 69 -33.18 24.02 22.62
N LEU A 70 -32.52 23.31 23.53
CA LEU A 70 -32.67 21.88 23.76
C LEU A 70 -33.14 21.67 25.21
N ASP A 71 -34.27 21.00 25.38
CA ASP A 71 -34.80 20.63 26.70
C ASP A 71 -34.79 19.11 26.84
N PHE A 72 -33.89 18.63 27.68
CA PHE A 72 -33.72 17.21 28.00
C PHE A 72 -34.60 16.82 29.18
N THR A 73 -35.25 15.66 29.07
CA THR A 73 -35.78 14.92 30.21
C THR A 73 -34.84 13.76 30.49
N LEU A 74 -34.25 13.72 31.68
CA LEU A 74 -33.30 12.70 32.10
C LEU A 74 -33.93 11.76 33.13
N GLY A 75 -33.44 10.52 33.18
CA GLY A 75 -33.90 9.49 34.10
C GLY A 75 -32.80 8.53 34.49
N ALA A 76 -33.08 7.71 35.50
CA ALA A 76 -32.11 6.79 36.09
C ALA A 76 -31.91 5.48 35.33
N GLN A 77 -32.83 5.13 34.43
CA GLN A 77 -32.78 3.90 33.64
C GLN A 77 -32.74 4.22 32.14
N PRO A 78 -32.09 3.39 31.30
CA PRO A 78 -32.10 3.57 29.84
C PRO A 78 -33.52 3.63 29.28
N SER A 79 -33.78 4.58 28.37
CA SER A 79 -34.99 4.55 27.54
C SER A 79 -34.77 3.62 26.35
N THR A 80 -35.73 2.72 26.09
CA THR A 80 -35.75 1.89 24.87
C THR A 80 -36.53 2.55 23.73
N GLU A 81 -37.13 3.73 23.97
CA GLU A 81 -38.00 4.43 23.02
C GLU A 81 -37.28 5.61 22.34
N PHE A 82 -36.56 6.44 23.11
CA PHE A 82 -35.90 7.62 22.58
C PHE A 82 -34.76 7.25 21.60
N GLY A 83 -34.77 7.81 20.40
CA GLY A 83 -33.72 7.56 19.40
C GLY A 83 -33.75 6.19 18.73
N ALA A 84 -34.68 5.30 19.09
CA ALA A 84 -34.69 3.91 18.60
C ALA A 84 -35.03 3.78 17.11
N LYS A 85 -35.81 4.71 16.55
CA LYS A 85 -36.24 4.71 15.14
C LYS A 85 -35.56 5.81 14.31
N ASP A 86 -35.30 6.95 14.93
CA ASP A 86 -34.76 8.14 14.27
C ASP A 86 -33.24 8.22 14.40
N ILE A 87 -32.57 7.29 13.73
CA ILE A 87 -31.11 7.18 13.72
C ILE A 87 -30.46 8.37 12.99
N PRO A 88 -29.22 8.75 13.36
CA PRO A 88 -28.45 9.75 12.63
C PRO A 88 -28.28 9.40 11.15
N PRO A 89 -28.23 10.40 10.24
CA PRO A 89 -28.06 10.14 8.82
C PRO A 89 -26.72 9.44 8.54
N SER A 90 -26.77 8.47 7.62
CA SER A 90 -25.60 7.88 6.97
C SER A 90 -25.62 8.27 5.50
N PHE A 91 -24.48 8.68 4.95
CA PHE A 91 -24.38 9.22 3.60
C PHE A 91 -23.90 8.14 2.63
N GLN A 92 -24.84 7.54 1.90
CA GLN A 92 -24.56 6.49 0.90
C GLN A 92 -24.36 7.04 -0.51
N ALA A 93 -24.44 8.35 -0.72
CA ALA A 93 -24.26 8.96 -2.02
C ALA A 93 -22.88 8.65 -2.59
N GLY A 94 -22.83 8.02 -3.77
CA GLY A 94 -21.58 7.59 -4.42
C GLY A 94 -20.98 6.29 -3.88
N MET A 95 -21.57 5.69 -2.82
CA MET A 95 -21.13 4.39 -2.32
C MET A 95 -21.42 3.31 -3.35
N LYS A 96 -20.40 2.56 -3.75
CA LYS A 96 -20.56 1.30 -4.46
C LYS A 96 -20.59 0.20 -3.40
N PRO A 97 -21.67 -0.59 -3.27
CA PRO A 97 -21.81 -1.58 -2.20
C PRO A 97 -21.01 -2.85 -2.49
N TYR A 98 -19.97 -2.78 -3.32
CA TYR A 98 -19.20 -3.92 -3.78
C TYR A 98 -17.71 -3.67 -3.55
N LEU A 99 -17.03 -4.68 -3.04
CA LEU A 99 -15.57 -4.78 -3.03
C LEU A 99 -15.18 -5.78 -4.11
N VAL A 100 -14.15 -5.44 -4.89
CA VAL A 100 -13.65 -6.28 -5.98
C VAL A 100 -12.17 -6.54 -5.75
N SER A 101 -11.78 -7.80 -5.82
CA SER A 101 -10.38 -8.20 -5.73
C SER A 101 -10.04 -9.29 -6.74
N LEU A 102 -8.76 -9.41 -7.06
CA LEU A 102 -8.19 -10.44 -7.90
C LEU A 102 -7.08 -11.11 -7.11
N ASP A 103 -7.03 -12.45 -7.13
CA ASP A 103 -6.00 -13.22 -6.46
C ASP A 103 -5.45 -14.35 -7.37
N PRO A 104 -4.17 -14.27 -7.80
CA PRO A 104 -3.27 -13.12 -7.61
C PRO A 104 -3.75 -11.89 -8.42
N GLY A 105 -3.65 -10.71 -7.82
CA GLY A 105 -3.92 -9.42 -8.49
C GLY A 105 -2.71 -8.85 -9.22
N ALA A 106 -1.50 -9.29 -8.85
CA ALA A 106 -0.26 -8.99 -9.55
C ALA A 106 0.64 -10.22 -9.59
N THR A 107 1.27 -10.53 -10.72
CA THR A 107 2.17 -11.68 -10.84
C THR A 107 3.14 -11.58 -12.01
N ALA A 108 4.26 -12.30 -11.93
CA ALA A 108 5.18 -12.46 -13.03
C ALA A 108 4.71 -13.55 -14.01
N VAL A 109 4.92 -13.32 -15.30
CA VAL A 109 4.54 -14.23 -16.38
C VAL A 109 5.53 -14.11 -17.54
N GLU A 110 5.85 -15.23 -18.19
CA GLU A 110 6.75 -15.23 -19.34
C GLU A 110 6.01 -14.75 -20.60
N PRO A 111 6.70 -14.14 -21.57
CA PRO A 111 6.13 -14.03 -22.92
C PRO A 111 5.71 -15.41 -23.43
N GLY A 112 4.46 -15.56 -23.87
CA GLY A 112 3.88 -16.85 -24.24
C GLY A 112 3.29 -17.64 -23.07
N GLY A 113 3.33 -17.08 -21.86
CA GLY A 113 2.87 -17.72 -20.63
C GLY A 113 1.39 -17.53 -20.34
N THR A 114 0.93 -18.22 -19.32
CA THR A 114 -0.47 -18.16 -18.85
C THR A 114 -0.52 -18.00 -17.34
N VAL A 115 -1.48 -17.21 -16.87
CA VAL A 115 -1.80 -16.97 -15.47
C VAL A 115 -3.27 -17.27 -15.22
N THR A 116 -3.57 -17.90 -14.08
CA THR A 116 -4.95 -17.98 -13.59
C THR A 116 -5.09 -17.06 -12.38
N THR A 117 -6.14 -16.25 -12.36
CA THR A 117 -6.53 -15.41 -11.22
C THR A 117 -7.99 -15.66 -10.86
N THR A 118 -8.33 -15.36 -9.61
CA THR A 118 -9.69 -15.47 -9.08
C THR A 118 -10.25 -14.07 -8.86
N LEU A 119 -11.22 -13.66 -9.66
CA LEU A 119 -12.06 -12.50 -9.39
C LEU A 119 -12.95 -12.84 -8.19
N THR A 120 -12.88 -12.03 -7.12
CA THR A 120 -13.79 -12.10 -5.98
C THR A 120 -14.57 -10.80 -5.90
N VAL A 121 -15.90 -10.91 -5.81
CA VAL A 121 -16.79 -9.76 -5.64
C VAL A 121 -17.58 -9.96 -4.36
N GLN A 122 -17.48 -9.02 -3.43
CA GLN A 122 -18.16 -9.05 -2.14
C GLN A 122 -19.18 -7.92 -2.05
N ALA A 123 -20.42 -8.26 -1.69
CA ALA A 123 -21.45 -7.27 -1.37
C ALA A 123 -21.33 -6.83 0.09
N VAL A 124 -21.35 -5.52 0.31
CA VAL A 124 -21.49 -4.88 1.62
C VAL A 124 -22.92 -4.34 1.69
N GLY A 125 -23.85 -5.19 2.11
CA GLY A 125 -25.29 -4.93 2.06
C GLY A 125 -26.00 -5.82 1.05
N LYS A 126 -26.65 -5.20 0.05
CA LYS A 126 -27.45 -5.94 -0.95
C LYS A 126 -26.58 -6.54 -2.05
N GLY A 127 -26.80 -7.84 -2.28
CA GLY A 127 -26.22 -8.59 -3.38
C GLY A 127 -26.96 -8.36 -4.70
N GLY A 128 -26.62 -9.14 -5.71
CA GLY A 128 -27.25 -9.09 -7.03
C GLY A 128 -26.46 -9.86 -8.09
N ALA A 129 -27.07 -9.99 -9.27
CA ALA A 129 -26.40 -10.45 -10.47
C ALA A 129 -25.58 -9.30 -11.05
N LEU A 130 -24.25 -9.39 -10.97
CA LEU A 130 -23.33 -8.33 -11.38
C LEU A 130 -22.58 -8.74 -12.64
N THR A 131 -22.68 -7.90 -13.67
CA THR A 131 -21.85 -8.06 -14.87
C THR A 131 -20.46 -7.52 -14.62
N TRP A 132 -19.47 -8.27 -15.10
CA TRP A 132 -18.07 -7.88 -15.11
C TRP A 132 -17.47 -8.03 -16.51
N THR A 133 -16.48 -7.19 -16.79
CA THR A 133 -15.76 -7.15 -18.07
C THR A 133 -14.28 -6.91 -17.83
N ALA A 134 -13.43 -7.60 -18.59
CA ALA A 134 -12.00 -7.38 -18.65
C ALA A 134 -11.62 -6.75 -19.99
N GLU A 135 -10.70 -5.79 -19.96
CA GLU A 135 -10.24 -5.05 -21.15
C GLU A 135 -8.77 -5.34 -21.43
N PRO A 136 -8.42 -6.50 -22.03
CA PRO A 136 -7.03 -6.83 -22.28
C PRO A 136 -6.38 -5.86 -23.28
N PRO A 137 -5.13 -5.41 -23.02
CA PRO A 137 -4.36 -4.65 -24.00
C PRO A 137 -3.89 -5.56 -25.16
N PRO A 138 -3.38 -4.98 -26.26
CA PRO A 138 -2.90 -5.75 -27.41
C PRO A 138 -1.89 -6.85 -27.02
N GLY A 139 -2.07 -8.04 -27.59
CA GLY A 139 -1.20 -9.19 -27.35
C GLY A 139 -1.51 -9.99 -26.09
N ILE A 140 -2.56 -9.62 -25.35
CA ILE A 140 -3.05 -10.37 -24.18
C ILE A 140 -4.46 -10.87 -24.46
N THR A 141 -4.74 -12.10 -24.04
CA THR A 141 -6.07 -12.73 -24.16
C THR A 141 -6.58 -13.07 -22.76
N VAL A 142 -7.86 -12.83 -22.50
CA VAL A 142 -8.51 -13.12 -21.21
C VAL A 142 -9.69 -14.05 -21.45
N THR A 143 -9.77 -15.14 -20.69
CA THR A 143 -10.80 -16.17 -20.82
C THR A 143 -11.38 -16.55 -19.44
N PRO A 144 -12.68 -16.35 -19.20
CA PRO A 144 -13.58 -15.50 -20.00
C PRO A 144 -13.19 -14.01 -19.88
N ALA A 145 -13.41 -13.19 -20.92
CA ALA A 145 -13.16 -11.74 -20.87
C ALA A 145 -14.30 -10.96 -20.18
N GLY A 146 -15.32 -11.64 -19.68
CA GLY A 146 -16.45 -11.05 -19.00
C GLY A 146 -17.51 -12.10 -18.67
N GLY A 147 -18.46 -11.72 -17.83
CA GLY A 147 -19.53 -12.61 -17.42
C GLY A 147 -20.43 -11.99 -16.36
N THR A 148 -21.22 -12.84 -15.70
CA THR A 148 -22.06 -12.44 -14.58
C THR A 148 -21.67 -13.25 -13.34
N VAL A 149 -21.63 -12.59 -12.19
CA VAL A 149 -21.49 -13.24 -10.88
C VAL A 149 -22.70 -12.93 -10.02
N ASP A 150 -23.31 -13.96 -9.44
CA ASP A 150 -24.45 -13.82 -8.54
C ASP A 150 -23.94 -13.69 -7.10
N VAL A 151 -23.89 -12.46 -6.61
CA VAL A 151 -23.40 -12.15 -5.26
C VAL A 151 -24.56 -12.16 -4.28
N PRO A 152 -24.54 -12.96 -3.20
CA PRO A 152 -25.58 -12.94 -2.18
C PRO A 152 -25.50 -11.69 -1.28
N ASP A 153 -26.61 -11.34 -0.62
CA ASP A 153 -26.64 -10.28 0.40
C ASP A 153 -25.57 -10.51 1.47
N ASN A 154 -24.72 -9.51 1.70
CA ASN A 154 -23.58 -9.55 2.63
C ASN A 154 -22.60 -10.72 2.40
N GLY A 155 -22.57 -11.29 1.20
CA GLY A 155 -21.67 -12.39 0.86
C GLY A 155 -20.80 -12.09 -0.35
N GLN A 156 -20.17 -13.14 -0.88
CA GLN A 156 -19.22 -13.03 -1.98
C GLN A 156 -19.48 -14.08 -3.05
N ALA A 157 -19.12 -13.75 -4.28
CA ALA A 157 -19.05 -14.68 -5.41
C ALA A 157 -17.67 -14.61 -6.06
N LYS A 158 -17.31 -15.68 -6.79
CA LYS A 158 -16.01 -15.80 -7.43
C LYS A 158 -16.15 -16.24 -8.88
N ALA A 159 -15.24 -15.76 -9.72
CA ALA A 159 -15.06 -16.25 -11.09
C ALA A 159 -13.57 -16.50 -11.34
N GLN A 160 -13.25 -17.62 -11.97
CA GLN A 160 -11.90 -17.91 -12.40
C GLN A 160 -11.65 -17.24 -13.75
N VAL A 161 -10.50 -16.58 -13.88
CA VAL A 161 -10.09 -15.85 -15.08
C VAL A 161 -8.69 -16.31 -15.46
N THR A 162 -8.54 -16.75 -16.71
CA THR A 162 -7.25 -17.13 -17.28
C THR A 162 -6.76 -16.03 -18.22
N VAL A 163 -5.51 -15.62 -18.04
CA VAL A 163 -4.85 -14.60 -18.87
C VAL A 163 -3.68 -15.23 -19.59
N GLU A 164 -3.66 -15.11 -20.91
CA GLU A 164 -2.59 -15.56 -21.78
C GLU A 164 -1.83 -14.36 -22.32
N VAL A 165 -0.50 -14.39 -22.20
CA VAL A 165 0.38 -13.36 -22.72
C VAL A 165 1.01 -13.88 -24.00
N GLY A 166 0.82 -13.19 -25.12
CA GLY A 166 1.41 -13.59 -26.39
C GLY A 166 2.95 -13.61 -26.35
N ALA A 167 3.57 -14.54 -27.09
CA ALA A 167 5.03 -14.69 -27.12
C ALA A 167 5.80 -13.45 -27.60
N GLY A 168 5.14 -12.57 -28.37
CA GLY A 168 5.71 -11.32 -28.87
C GLY A 168 5.55 -10.12 -27.95
N VAL A 169 4.88 -10.27 -26.79
CA VAL A 169 4.70 -9.17 -25.84
C VAL A 169 6.05 -8.81 -25.21
N ALA A 170 6.39 -7.51 -25.22
CA ALA A 170 7.63 -7.01 -24.64
C ALA A 170 7.65 -7.21 -23.11
N THR A 171 8.85 -7.38 -22.55
CA THR A 171 9.03 -7.43 -21.11
C THR A 171 8.71 -6.09 -20.46
N GLY A 172 8.13 -6.10 -19.27
CA GLY A 172 7.68 -4.91 -18.55
C GLY A 172 6.36 -5.16 -17.82
N PHE A 173 5.81 -4.11 -17.19
CA PHE A 173 4.47 -4.21 -16.63
C PHE A 173 3.40 -3.89 -17.67
N THR A 174 2.33 -4.66 -17.62
CA THR A 174 1.09 -4.40 -18.35
C THR A 174 -0.09 -4.70 -17.45
N THR A 175 -1.20 -4.03 -17.69
CA THR A 175 -2.39 -4.11 -16.84
C THR A 175 -3.58 -4.53 -17.69
N VAL A 176 -4.37 -5.47 -17.16
CA VAL A 176 -5.70 -5.81 -17.67
C VAL A 176 -6.72 -5.19 -16.71
N PRO A 177 -7.36 -4.06 -17.07
CA PRO A 177 -8.48 -3.52 -16.31
C PRO A 177 -9.64 -4.53 -16.25
N VAL A 178 -10.29 -4.58 -15.09
CA VAL A 178 -11.49 -5.37 -14.83
C VAL A 178 -12.51 -4.45 -14.18
N GLU A 179 -13.69 -4.33 -14.78
CA GLU A 179 -14.79 -3.54 -14.24
C GLU A 179 -15.89 -4.47 -13.73
N VAL A 180 -16.43 -4.19 -12.55
CA VAL A 180 -17.59 -4.92 -11.98
C VAL A 180 -18.60 -3.91 -11.44
N ALA A 181 -19.75 -3.77 -12.09
CA ALA A 181 -20.79 -2.82 -11.66
C ALA A 181 -20.24 -1.39 -11.36
N GLY A 182 -19.27 -0.95 -12.17
CA GLY A 182 -18.56 0.32 -12.05
C GLY A 182 -17.45 0.35 -11.00
N VAL A 183 -17.15 -0.73 -10.29
CA VAL A 183 -15.95 -0.82 -9.44
C VAL A 183 -14.80 -1.34 -10.30
N SER A 184 -13.75 -0.52 -10.41
CA SER A 184 -12.53 -0.85 -11.15
C SER A 184 -11.60 -1.72 -10.29
N ALA A 185 -11.08 -2.77 -10.90
CA ALA A 185 -9.96 -3.58 -10.44
C ALA A 185 -9.02 -3.85 -11.62
N ALA A 186 -7.91 -4.54 -11.38
CA ALA A 186 -6.94 -4.82 -12.42
C ALA A 186 -6.10 -6.05 -12.12
N ILE A 187 -5.70 -6.76 -13.18
CA ILE A 187 -4.65 -7.78 -13.15
C ILE A 187 -3.36 -7.12 -13.64
N ARG A 188 -2.36 -7.02 -12.76
CA ARG A 188 -1.05 -6.45 -13.10
C ARG A 188 -0.07 -7.57 -13.45
N LEU A 189 0.38 -7.62 -14.70
CA LEU A 189 1.30 -8.63 -15.19
C LEU A 189 2.70 -8.04 -15.29
N ASN A 190 3.67 -8.67 -14.64
CA ASN A 190 5.08 -8.42 -14.85
C ASN A 190 5.59 -9.41 -15.91
N VAL A 191 5.56 -8.99 -17.17
CA VAL A 191 6.07 -9.80 -18.29
C VAL A 191 7.58 -9.83 -18.19
N ALA A 192 8.16 -10.97 -17.80
CA ALA A 192 9.58 -11.12 -17.56
C ALA A 192 10.02 -12.55 -17.89
N ARG A 193 11.31 -12.73 -18.20
CA ARG A 193 11.87 -14.06 -18.44
C ARG A 193 12.22 -14.70 -17.10
N ARG A 194 11.85 -15.97 -16.90
CA ARG A 194 12.16 -16.68 -15.66
C ARG A 194 13.66 -16.65 -15.38
N GLY A 195 14.02 -16.50 -14.10
CA GLY A 195 15.40 -16.42 -13.64
C GLY A 195 16.02 -15.03 -13.67
N THR A 196 15.50 -14.09 -14.47
CA THR A 196 16.01 -12.70 -14.50
C THR A 196 15.66 -11.91 -13.23
N ILE A 197 16.35 -10.80 -12.95
CA ILE A 197 15.97 -9.94 -11.81
C ILE A 197 14.55 -9.41 -11.98
N GLU A 198 14.17 -9.07 -13.21
CA GLU A 198 12.86 -8.53 -13.54
C GLU A 198 11.77 -9.50 -13.13
N TRP A 199 11.99 -10.82 -13.27
CA TRP A 199 11.06 -11.85 -12.81
C TRP A 199 10.92 -11.91 -11.29
N HIS A 200 12.00 -11.63 -10.57
CA HIS A 200 12.06 -11.72 -9.11
C HIS A 200 11.75 -10.41 -8.37
N GLN A 201 11.65 -9.29 -9.09
CA GLN A 201 11.19 -8.02 -8.53
C GLN A 201 9.78 -8.19 -7.96
N ASN A 202 9.62 -7.84 -6.69
CA ASN A 202 8.42 -8.13 -5.90
C ASN A 202 8.00 -6.97 -4.99
N ASN A 203 8.73 -5.84 -5.03
CA ASN A 203 8.44 -4.66 -4.25
C ASN A 203 8.55 -3.41 -5.13
N ALA A 204 7.59 -2.50 -4.96
CA ALA A 204 7.62 -1.18 -5.59
C ALA A 204 8.25 -0.19 -4.61
N GLY A 205 9.55 0.07 -4.78
CA GLY A 205 10.31 0.91 -3.87
C GLY A 205 10.29 2.39 -4.22
N VAL A 206 10.04 2.72 -5.49
CA VAL A 206 10.08 4.08 -6.03
C VAL A 206 8.68 4.53 -6.45
N GLY A 207 8.21 5.63 -5.84
CA GLY A 207 6.93 6.27 -6.13
C GLY A 207 7.08 7.59 -6.90
N ASP A 208 5.94 8.15 -7.30
CA ASP A 208 5.84 9.46 -7.94
C ASP A 208 5.34 10.50 -6.92
N ASP A 209 5.98 11.65 -6.85
CA ASP A 209 5.61 12.75 -5.94
C ASP A 209 4.14 13.19 -6.09
N THR A 210 3.54 12.97 -7.26
CA THR A 210 2.18 13.41 -7.59
C THR A 210 1.12 12.33 -7.43
N GLU A 211 1.52 11.08 -7.16
CA GLU A 211 0.62 9.93 -7.07
C GLU A 211 0.86 9.12 -5.77
N PRO A 212 0.25 9.54 -4.65
CA PRO A 212 0.40 8.87 -3.37
C PRO A 212 0.00 7.38 -3.38
N GLY A 213 0.68 6.59 -2.56
CA GLY A 213 0.30 5.19 -2.31
C GLY A 213 0.67 4.20 -3.41
N GLN A 214 1.37 4.63 -4.47
CA GLN A 214 1.79 3.73 -5.55
C GLN A 214 2.98 2.82 -5.17
N ALA A 215 3.79 3.21 -4.20
CA ALA A 215 5.01 2.51 -3.79
C ALA A 215 5.15 2.45 -2.26
N ASP A 216 5.78 1.38 -1.79
CA ASP A 216 5.97 1.06 -0.37
C ASP A 216 7.26 0.25 -0.23
N PHE A 217 8.38 0.96 -0.09
CA PHE A 217 9.70 0.34 0.03
C PHE A 217 9.86 -0.40 1.36
N ASP A 218 9.39 0.20 2.47
CA ASP A 218 9.63 -0.32 3.82
C ASP A 218 8.51 -1.22 4.38
N ASN A 219 7.43 -1.44 3.62
CA ASN A 219 6.19 -2.11 4.04
C ASN A 219 5.44 -1.35 5.15
N GLY A 220 5.80 -0.09 5.38
CA GLY A 220 5.17 0.84 6.31
C GLY A 220 4.51 2.02 5.61
N GLY A 221 4.48 2.01 4.28
CA GLY A 221 3.95 3.06 3.42
C GLY A 221 4.98 4.10 3.00
N TRP A 222 6.28 3.90 3.22
CA TRP A 222 7.30 4.86 2.81
C TRP A 222 8.07 4.40 1.58
N SER A 223 8.35 5.31 0.65
CA SER A 223 9.06 4.99 -0.60
C SER A 223 10.05 6.08 -1.02
N TYR A 224 10.95 5.74 -1.94
CA TYR A 224 11.80 6.73 -2.62
C TYR A 224 10.97 7.54 -3.60
N SER A 225 11.40 8.78 -3.87
CA SER A 225 10.84 9.62 -4.93
C SER A 225 11.61 9.44 -6.24
N ALA A 226 10.91 9.15 -7.34
CA ALA A 226 11.49 9.12 -8.67
C ALA A 226 12.09 10.48 -9.07
N GLN A 227 11.39 11.57 -8.72
CA GLN A 227 11.83 12.94 -8.99
C GLN A 227 13.12 13.27 -8.24
N ALA A 228 13.22 12.88 -6.97
CA ALA A 228 14.43 13.10 -6.17
C ALA A 228 15.61 12.23 -6.65
N LEU A 229 15.34 11.00 -7.12
CA LEU A 229 16.36 10.09 -7.64
C LEU A 229 16.91 10.53 -9.00
N ALA A 230 16.14 11.27 -9.80
CA ALA A 230 16.42 11.54 -11.22
C ALA A 230 17.77 12.21 -11.53
N ALA A 231 18.45 12.77 -10.53
CA ALA A 231 19.81 13.31 -10.67
C ALA A 231 20.90 12.23 -10.65
N GLY A 232 20.66 11.09 -9.99
CA GLY A 232 21.63 10.00 -9.84
C GLY A 232 21.19 8.68 -10.48
N ALA A 233 19.89 8.44 -10.60
CA ALA A 233 19.33 7.24 -11.21
C ALA A 233 18.03 7.55 -11.95
N ARG A 234 17.87 6.97 -13.14
CA ARG A 234 16.65 7.06 -13.96
C ARG A 234 16.30 5.67 -14.47
N PRO A 235 15.03 5.39 -14.83
CA PRO A 235 14.65 4.08 -15.37
C PRO A 235 15.54 3.65 -16.54
N GLY A 236 16.18 2.49 -16.40
CA GLY A 236 17.10 1.92 -17.40
C GLY A 236 18.43 2.66 -17.57
N GLY A 237 18.65 3.72 -16.77
CA GLY A 237 19.87 4.51 -16.80
C GLY A 237 21.05 3.82 -16.13
N THR A 238 22.23 4.38 -16.34
CA THR A 238 23.47 3.88 -15.75
C THR A 238 23.75 4.54 -14.42
N VAL A 239 24.11 3.74 -13.41
CA VAL A 239 24.66 4.20 -12.13
C VAL A 239 26.09 3.66 -12.02
N THR A 240 27.06 4.51 -11.74
CA THR A 240 28.47 4.11 -11.62
C THR A 240 28.94 4.26 -10.19
N TRP A 241 29.68 3.29 -9.68
CA TRP A 241 30.38 3.38 -8.40
C TRP A 241 31.72 2.65 -8.52
N LYS A 242 32.82 3.38 -8.33
CA LYS A 242 34.19 2.90 -8.56
C LYS A 242 34.32 2.30 -9.98
N ASP A 243 34.76 1.06 -10.09
CA ASP A 243 34.93 0.29 -11.33
C ASP A 243 33.67 -0.48 -11.75
N HIS A 244 32.56 -0.34 -11.00
CA HIS A 244 31.29 -1.01 -11.30
C HIS A 244 30.31 -0.08 -12.02
N THR A 245 29.60 -0.66 -12.99
CA THR A 245 28.59 0.01 -13.81
C THR A 245 27.29 -0.78 -13.73
N PHE A 246 26.30 -0.20 -13.06
CA PHE A 246 25.00 -0.80 -12.83
C PHE A 246 23.98 -0.27 -13.83
N THR A 247 23.06 -1.14 -14.27
CA THR A 247 21.83 -0.71 -14.95
C THR A 247 20.74 -0.56 -13.90
N TRP A 248 20.24 0.66 -13.71
CA TRP A 248 19.12 0.91 -12.82
C TRP A 248 17.84 0.27 -13.36
N PRO A 249 16.94 -0.27 -12.50
CA PRO A 249 15.67 -0.84 -12.92
C PRO A 249 14.93 0.01 -13.94
N ASN A 250 14.58 -0.55 -15.10
CA ASN A 250 13.78 0.12 -16.11
C ASN A 250 12.29 -0.02 -15.81
N ARG A 251 11.85 0.65 -14.74
CA ARG A 251 10.50 0.55 -14.18
C ARG A 251 9.90 1.94 -14.01
N LYS A 252 8.59 2.05 -14.25
CA LYS A 252 7.83 3.26 -13.91
C LYS A 252 7.65 3.34 -12.39
N PRO A 253 7.44 4.54 -11.82
CA PRO A 253 7.03 4.65 -10.42
C PRO A 253 5.83 3.76 -10.10
N GLY A 254 5.87 3.07 -8.95
CA GLY A 254 4.85 2.12 -8.51
C GLY A 254 4.91 0.71 -9.13
N GLU A 255 5.77 0.48 -10.12
CA GLU A 255 6.09 -0.86 -10.61
C GLU A 255 7.06 -1.58 -9.68
N TRP A 256 7.14 -2.91 -9.74
CA TRP A 256 8.15 -3.61 -8.94
C TRP A 256 9.54 -3.33 -9.50
N ASP A 257 10.37 -2.67 -8.71
CA ASP A 257 11.68 -2.14 -9.11
C ASP A 257 12.84 -2.76 -8.33
N ASN A 258 12.56 -3.48 -7.25
CA ASN A 258 13.57 -4.14 -6.46
C ASN A 258 13.15 -5.55 -6.05
N VAL A 259 14.16 -6.35 -5.72
CA VAL A 259 14.00 -7.66 -5.13
C VAL A 259 14.14 -7.52 -3.62
N GLN A 260 13.03 -7.67 -2.91
CA GLN A 260 13.03 -7.92 -1.48
C GLN A 260 13.36 -9.41 -1.25
N ALA A 261 14.50 -9.67 -0.60
CA ALA A 261 15.04 -11.00 -0.42
C ALA A 261 14.09 -11.91 0.38
N ALA A 262 13.68 -13.02 -0.23
CA ALA A 262 12.70 -13.96 0.31
C ALA A 262 12.99 -15.43 -0.02
N GLY A 263 14.15 -15.74 -0.61
CA GLY A 263 14.55 -17.09 -1.03
C GLY A 263 14.71 -17.27 -2.54
N GLN A 264 14.68 -16.18 -3.32
CA GLN A 264 14.76 -16.23 -4.78
C GLN A 264 16.18 -16.58 -5.26
N THR A 265 16.26 -17.32 -6.35
CA THR A 265 17.50 -17.53 -7.11
C THR A 265 17.43 -16.76 -8.42
N VAL A 266 18.35 -15.82 -8.59
CA VAL A 266 18.45 -14.98 -9.78
C VAL A 266 19.58 -15.50 -10.65
N ASP A 267 19.28 -15.79 -11.91
CA ASP A 267 20.25 -16.16 -12.92
C ASP A 267 21.09 -14.93 -13.29
N LEU A 268 22.41 -15.13 -13.36
CA LEU A 268 23.39 -14.10 -13.64
C LEU A 268 24.18 -14.45 -14.90
N THR A 269 24.46 -13.45 -15.72
CA THR A 269 25.38 -13.58 -16.86
C THR A 269 26.67 -12.82 -16.56
N ALA A 270 27.56 -13.43 -15.79
CA ALA A 270 28.85 -12.81 -15.44
C ALA A 270 29.81 -12.83 -16.63
N PRO A 271 30.65 -11.79 -16.82
CA PRO A 271 31.81 -11.89 -17.68
C PRO A 271 32.79 -12.97 -17.20
N ALA A 272 33.48 -13.62 -18.12
CA ALA A 272 34.56 -14.56 -17.77
C ALA A 272 35.65 -13.83 -16.98
N GLY A 273 36.13 -14.44 -15.89
CA GLY A 273 37.17 -13.84 -15.04
C GLY A 273 36.67 -12.79 -14.05
N ALA A 274 35.35 -12.59 -13.88
CA ALA A 274 34.83 -11.66 -12.90
C ALA A 274 35.33 -11.99 -11.48
N GLY A 275 36.06 -11.06 -10.86
CA GLY A 275 36.62 -11.21 -9.51
C GLY A 275 35.67 -10.75 -8.41
N THR A 276 34.67 -9.92 -8.74
CA THR A 276 33.71 -9.39 -7.77
C THR A 276 32.29 -9.24 -8.33
N LEU A 277 31.30 -9.34 -7.43
CA LEU A 277 29.90 -8.99 -7.65
C LEU A 277 29.49 -7.90 -6.65
N ALA A 278 29.20 -6.71 -7.16
CA ALA A 278 28.67 -5.60 -6.38
C ALA A 278 27.14 -5.54 -6.52
N LEU A 279 26.47 -5.11 -5.45
CA LEU A 279 25.01 -4.93 -5.41
C LEU A 279 24.68 -3.50 -4.99
N LEU A 280 23.65 -2.91 -5.61
CA LEU A 280 23.00 -1.70 -5.12
C LEU A 280 21.73 -2.07 -4.37
N GLY A 281 21.61 -1.61 -3.13
CA GLY A 281 20.50 -1.97 -2.27
C GLY A 281 20.47 -1.20 -0.95
N ALA A 282 19.46 -1.51 -0.14
CA ALA A 282 19.33 -0.98 1.21
C ALA A 282 18.50 -1.92 2.09
N GLY A 283 18.67 -1.78 3.41
CA GLY A 283 17.82 -2.40 4.41
C GLY A 283 16.61 -1.52 4.69
N ALA A 284 15.48 -2.12 5.03
CA ALA A 284 14.33 -1.42 5.58
C ALA A 284 13.94 -2.00 6.94
N SER A 285 13.34 -1.17 7.79
CA SER A 285 13.06 -1.49 9.19
C SER A 285 14.32 -1.85 10.02
N GLY A 286 15.47 -1.28 9.64
CA GLY A 286 16.75 -1.47 10.32
C GLY A 286 17.85 -2.04 9.43
N ASP A 287 19.06 -2.02 9.98
CA ASP A 287 20.24 -2.69 9.41
C ASP A 287 20.02 -4.21 9.36
N ILE A 288 20.40 -4.85 8.26
CA ILE A 288 20.15 -6.28 8.06
C ILE A 288 21.30 -6.97 7.32
N GLU A 289 21.63 -8.19 7.74
CA GLU A 289 22.46 -9.12 6.96
C GLU A 289 21.60 -10.25 6.41
N THR A 290 21.84 -10.64 5.17
CA THR A 290 21.22 -11.82 4.56
C THR A 290 22.25 -12.79 4.00
N GLY A 291 21.94 -14.07 4.06
CA GLY A 291 22.73 -15.12 3.44
C GLY A 291 22.65 -15.05 1.91
N VAL A 292 23.77 -15.29 1.27
CA VAL A 292 23.92 -15.29 -0.18
C VAL A 292 24.64 -16.56 -0.61
N THR A 293 24.08 -17.28 -1.56
CA THR A 293 24.74 -18.42 -2.22
C THR A 293 25.00 -18.08 -3.68
N ILE A 294 26.26 -18.02 -4.06
CA ILE A 294 26.70 -17.99 -5.46
C ILE A 294 26.77 -19.43 -5.95
N THR A 295 26.12 -19.71 -7.08
CA THR A 295 26.27 -20.99 -7.79
C THR A 295 27.05 -20.75 -9.06
N TYR A 296 28.06 -21.58 -9.29
CA TYR A 296 28.89 -21.57 -10.49
C TYR A 296 28.35 -22.57 -11.52
N THR A 297 28.73 -22.41 -12.79
CA THR A 297 28.25 -23.29 -13.88
C THR A 297 28.74 -24.74 -13.76
N ASP A 298 29.82 -24.98 -13.01
CA ASP A 298 30.33 -26.32 -12.68
C ASP A 298 29.53 -27.03 -11.57
N GLY A 299 28.51 -26.36 -11.01
CA GLY A 299 27.67 -26.85 -9.92
C GLY A 299 28.24 -26.62 -8.52
N SER A 300 29.46 -26.11 -8.40
CA SER A 300 30.02 -25.71 -7.10
C SER A 300 29.33 -24.44 -6.59
N THR A 301 29.40 -24.24 -5.27
CA THR A 301 28.78 -23.09 -4.61
C THR A 301 29.77 -22.35 -3.73
N GLN A 302 29.48 -21.08 -3.49
CA GLN A 302 30.13 -20.24 -2.49
C GLN A 302 29.04 -19.56 -1.66
N GLU A 303 29.14 -19.70 -0.34
CA GLU A 303 28.22 -19.04 0.58
C GLU A 303 28.89 -17.84 1.26
N THR A 304 28.12 -16.78 1.45
CA THR A 304 28.56 -15.58 2.16
C THR A 304 27.37 -14.85 2.78
N LYS A 305 27.64 -13.75 3.47
CA LYS A 305 26.61 -12.82 3.95
C LYS A 305 26.83 -11.45 3.33
N VAL A 306 25.74 -10.76 3.06
CA VAL A 306 25.74 -9.37 2.61
C VAL A 306 24.95 -8.55 3.62
N GLY A 307 25.57 -7.48 4.11
CA GLY A 307 24.96 -6.50 4.99
C GLY A 307 24.46 -5.27 4.24
N PHE A 308 23.24 -4.85 4.58
CA PHE A 308 22.55 -3.68 4.08
C PHE A 308 22.25 -2.74 5.25
N SER A 309 22.73 -1.50 5.16
CA SER A 309 22.39 -0.47 6.13
C SER A 309 20.92 -0.05 5.98
N ASP A 310 20.28 0.38 7.06
CA ASP A 310 18.94 0.98 7.01
C ASP A 310 18.93 2.18 6.06
N TRP A 311 17.97 2.19 5.14
CA TRP A 311 17.85 3.20 4.09
C TRP A 311 17.71 4.64 4.61
N ALA A 312 17.23 4.84 5.84
CA ALA A 312 17.11 6.16 6.45
C ALA A 312 18.20 6.45 7.50
N LEU A 313 19.04 5.46 7.85
CA LEU A 313 20.07 5.53 8.90
C LEU A 313 19.53 6.14 10.21
N ALA A 314 18.28 5.82 10.55
CA ALA A 314 17.53 6.46 11.64
C ALA A 314 17.60 8.01 11.63
N ARG A 315 17.42 8.63 10.45
CA ARG A 315 17.53 10.08 10.20
C ARG A 315 18.96 10.59 10.40
N ASP A 316 19.92 9.92 9.77
CA ASP A 316 21.35 10.24 9.85
C ASP A 316 21.94 10.17 11.26
N ALA A 317 21.35 9.36 12.15
CA ALA A 317 21.83 9.22 13.52
C ALA A 317 23.15 8.42 13.62
N TYR A 318 23.52 7.68 12.57
CA TYR A 318 24.75 6.91 12.47
C TYR A 318 25.24 6.79 11.02
N PRO A 319 26.54 6.57 10.79
CA PRO A 319 27.07 6.36 9.44
C PRO A 319 26.65 4.99 8.88
N PRO A 320 26.74 4.77 7.56
CA PRO A 320 26.52 3.45 6.96
C PRO A 320 27.33 2.34 7.65
N ARG A 321 26.74 1.15 7.73
CA ARG A 321 27.32 -0.04 8.37
C ARG A 321 27.76 -1.06 7.31
N PHE A 322 28.39 -2.15 7.77
CA PHE A 322 28.82 -3.27 6.93
C PHE A 322 29.75 -2.89 5.76
N GLY A 323 30.45 -1.76 5.86
CA GLY A 323 31.27 -1.22 4.78
C GLY A 323 30.47 -0.69 3.58
N ASN A 324 29.16 -0.46 3.74
CA ASN A 324 28.32 0.12 2.71
C ASN A 324 28.76 1.56 2.38
N GLU A 325 28.70 1.92 1.10
CA GLU A 325 28.97 3.26 0.61
C GLU A 325 27.72 3.87 -0.02
N ILE A 326 27.45 5.16 0.26
CA ILE A 326 26.30 5.87 -0.31
C ILE A 326 26.53 6.09 -1.81
N VAL A 327 25.63 5.58 -2.65
CA VAL A 327 25.66 5.78 -4.11
C VAL A 327 24.58 6.76 -4.55
N LEU A 328 23.38 6.64 -3.98
CA LEU A 328 22.27 7.55 -4.22
C LEU A 328 21.77 8.10 -2.89
N ARG A 329 21.32 9.36 -2.93
CA ARG A 329 20.71 10.05 -1.80
C ARG A 329 19.53 10.85 -2.34
N THR A 330 18.40 10.76 -1.65
CA THR A 330 17.27 11.68 -1.83
C THR A 330 17.06 12.48 -0.54
N PRO A 331 16.67 13.77 -0.61
CA PRO A 331 16.51 14.62 0.56
C PRO A 331 15.14 14.48 1.26
N TYR A 332 14.27 13.62 0.73
CA TYR A 332 12.97 13.29 1.30
C TYR A 332 12.53 11.88 0.87
N ARG A 333 11.57 11.33 1.60
CA ARG A 333 10.84 10.11 1.24
C ARG A 333 9.34 10.37 1.16
N LEU A 334 8.64 9.60 0.35
CA LEU A 334 7.20 9.73 0.11
C LEU A 334 6.40 9.00 1.18
N ASP A 335 5.27 9.60 1.59
CA ASP A 335 4.27 8.98 2.46
C ASP A 335 3.15 8.39 1.58
N GLY A 336 2.84 7.09 1.76
CA GLY A 336 1.78 6.40 1.06
C GLY A 336 0.39 6.98 1.31
N GLY A 337 0.18 7.66 2.44
CA GLY A 337 -1.04 8.43 2.73
C GLY A 337 -1.10 9.79 2.05
N GLY A 338 -0.02 10.22 1.39
CA GLY A 338 0.12 11.51 0.72
C GLY A 338 1.08 12.46 1.43
N GLY A 339 1.82 13.22 0.62
CA GLY A 339 2.86 14.13 1.10
C GLY A 339 4.24 13.46 1.18
N ARG A 340 5.15 14.08 1.93
CA ARG A 340 6.53 13.62 2.08
C ARG A 340 7.10 13.96 3.45
N GLN A 341 8.18 13.28 3.79
CA GLN A 341 9.00 13.59 4.96
C GLN A 341 10.40 14.02 4.52
N ASP A 342 10.81 15.22 4.94
CA ASP A 342 12.12 15.81 4.64
C ASP A 342 13.22 15.18 5.53
N ILE A 343 13.59 13.94 5.21
CA ILE A 343 14.77 13.24 5.73
C ILE A 343 15.55 12.63 4.59
N ASN A 344 16.84 12.41 4.78
CA ASN A 344 17.63 11.71 3.78
C ASN A 344 17.27 10.22 3.76
N VAL A 345 17.16 9.66 2.56
CA VAL A 345 17.17 8.21 2.35
C VAL A 345 18.10 7.82 1.21
N TYR A 346 18.66 6.61 1.30
CA TYR A 346 19.88 6.22 0.62
C TYR A 346 19.78 4.88 -0.09
N VAL A 347 20.45 4.78 -1.24
CA VAL A 347 20.80 3.49 -1.86
C VAL A 347 22.30 3.30 -1.73
N PHE A 348 22.71 2.14 -1.23
CA PHE A 348 24.11 1.85 -0.95
C PHE A 348 24.68 0.89 -2.00
N ALA A 349 25.97 1.06 -2.30
CA ALA A 349 26.81 -0.04 -2.75
C ALA A 349 27.17 -0.86 -1.51
N VAL A 350 26.75 -2.13 -1.49
CA VAL A 350 27.18 -3.06 -0.45
C VAL A 350 28.62 -3.49 -0.69
N THR A 351 29.30 -3.97 0.35
CA THR A 351 30.64 -4.54 0.21
C THR A 351 30.61 -5.63 -0.87
N PRO A 352 31.40 -5.51 -1.96
CA PRO A 352 31.35 -6.47 -3.06
C PRO A 352 31.67 -7.88 -2.61
N ILE A 353 30.92 -8.85 -3.13
CA ILE A 353 31.17 -10.27 -2.93
C ILE A 353 32.39 -10.64 -3.78
N ARG A 354 33.44 -11.16 -3.16
CA ARG A 354 34.56 -11.75 -3.92
C ARG A 354 34.12 -13.03 -4.60
N LEU A 355 34.47 -13.19 -5.85
CA LEU A 355 34.19 -14.37 -6.66
C LEU A 355 35.49 -15.15 -6.93
N ASP A 356 35.36 -16.42 -7.31
CA ASP A 356 36.47 -17.18 -7.87
C ASP A 356 36.60 -16.84 -9.38
N PRO A 357 37.62 -16.08 -9.81
CA PRO A 357 37.75 -15.67 -11.20
C PRO A 357 38.06 -16.85 -12.15
N ALA A 358 38.45 -18.02 -11.62
CA ALA A 358 38.60 -19.23 -12.41
C ALA A 358 37.25 -19.90 -12.74
N LYS A 359 36.15 -19.45 -12.14
CA LYS A 359 34.82 -20.04 -12.29
C LYS A 359 33.83 -19.05 -12.90
N GLN A 360 32.88 -19.60 -13.66
CA GLN A 360 31.81 -18.82 -14.27
C GLN A 360 30.60 -18.81 -13.33
N VAL A 361 30.17 -17.63 -12.88
CA VAL A 361 28.96 -17.48 -12.07
C VAL A 361 27.74 -17.80 -12.92
N LYS A 362 26.83 -18.61 -12.36
CA LYS A 362 25.54 -18.98 -12.94
C LYS A 362 24.39 -18.23 -12.30
N SER A 363 24.35 -18.16 -10.96
CA SER A 363 23.22 -17.57 -10.24
C SER A 363 23.59 -17.10 -8.85
N LEU A 364 22.72 -16.27 -8.30
CA LEU A 364 22.73 -15.73 -6.94
C LEU A 364 21.44 -16.10 -6.24
N THR A 365 21.52 -16.85 -5.15
CA THR A 365 20.38 -17.10 -4.26
C THR A 365 20.41 -16.18 -3.06
N LEU A 366 19.31 -15.46 -2.85
CA LEU A 366 19.12 -14.52 -1.75
C LEU A 366 18.29 -15.19 -0.66
N ALA A 367 18.90 -15.45 0.49
CA ALA A 367 18.17 -16.00 1.63
C ALA A 367 17.13 -14.99 2.13
N ARG A 368 16.06 -15.50 2.74
CA ARG A 368 15.13 -14.66 3.51
C ARG A 368 15.85 -14.20 4.78
N PRO A 369 15.96 -12.89 5.04
CA PRO A 369 16.49 -12.39 6.31
C PRO A 369 15.60 -12.82 7.49
N ALA A 370 16.20 -12.95 8.68
CA ALA A 370 15.45 -13.24 9.91
C ALA A 370 14.99 -11.93 10.58
N GLY A 371 13.81 -11.95 11.19
CA GLY A 371 13.24 -10.78 11.89
C GLY A 371 12.37 -9.91 10.99
N ALA A 372 12.16 -8.66 11.41
CA ALA A 372 11.28 -7.71 10.72
C ALA A 372 11.99 -6.89 9.64
N ALA A 373 13.32 -6.77 9.72
CA ALA A 373 14.09 -6.01 8.74
C ALA A 373 14.22 -6.77 7.41
N THR A 374 14.22 -6.03 6.31
CA THR A 374 14.16 -6.60 4.95
C THR A 374 15.32 -6.08 4.11
N ALA A 375 15.87 -6.94 3.25
CA ALA A 375 16.98 -6.60 2.37
C ALA A 375 16.47 -6.41 0.94
N HIS A 376 16.76 -5.27 0.33
CA HIS A 376 16.27 -4.89 -0.99
C HIS A 376 17.43 -4.68 -1.95
N ILE A 377 17.33 -5.24 -3.16
CA ILE A 377 18.34 -5.12 -4.21
C ILE A 377 17.70 -4.51 -5.45
N PHE A 378 18.25 -3.39 -5.92
CA PHE A 378 17.83 -2.70 -7.13
C PHE A 378 18.63 -3.16 -8.36
N ALA A 379 19.94 -3.34 -8.22
CA ALA A 379 20.82 -3.66 -9.34
C ALA A 379 22.08 -4.40 -8.88
N TRP A 380 22.82 -4.95 -9.84
CA TRP A 380 24.14 -5.54 -9.62
C TRP A 380 25.10 -5.17 -10.75
N SER A 381 26.40 -5.37 -10.50
CA SER A 381 27.47 -5.24 -11.48
C SER A 381 28.59 -6.20 -11.15
N PHE A 382 29.24 -6.73 -12.16
CA PHE A 382 30.50 -7.46 -12.00
C PHE A 382 31.69 -6.49 -12.06
N GLY A 383 32.81 -6.89 -11.46
CA GLY A 383 34.10 -6.20 -11.50
C GLY A 383 35.25 -7.18 -11.71
N GLY A 384 36.43 -6.64 -12.02
CA GLY A 384 37.66 -7.40 -12.32
C GLY A 384 38.36 -7.96 -11.10
#